data_AF-A0A357ZW63-F1
#
_entry.id   AF-A0A357ZW63-F1
#
_cell.length_a   1.000
_cell.length_b   1.000
_cell.length_c   1.000
_cell.angle_alpha   90.00
_cell.angle_beta   90.00
_cell.angle_gamma   90.00
#
_symmetry.space_group_name_H-M   'P 1'
#
loop_
_entity.id
_entity.type
_entity.pdbx_description
1 polymer ?
#
loop_
_entity_poly.entity_id
_entity_poly.type
_entity_poly.pdbx_seq_one_letter_code
_entity_poly.pdbx_strand_id
1 'polypeptide(L)' 'MKVRLHNPRRDLEIEGPITIINLLAKLDLNREAVLVVRDGELVPGDESLSDADSIEIRPVISGGAS' A
#
# COMPACT_ATOMS: atom_id res chain seq x y z
N MET A 1 -1.54 -11.47 4.88
CA MET A 1 -0.69 -10.30 4.58
C MET A 1 -1.00 -9.18 5.57
N LYS A 2 0.04 -8.53 6.14
CA LYS A 2 -0.15 -7.37 7.03
C LYS A 2 -0.08 -6.08 6.22
N VAL A 3 -1.06 -5.20 6.37
CA VAL A 3 -1.12 -3.93 5.64
C VAL A 3 -1.21 -2.75 6.61
N ARG A 4 -0.30 -1.80 6.46
CA ARG A 4 -0.22 -0.59 7.26
C ARG A 4 -0.44 0.64 6.42
N LEU A 5 -1.52 1.36 6.67
CA LEU A 5 -1.79 2.65 6.04
C LEU A 5 -1.20 3.77 6.89
N HIS A 6 -0.62 4.76 6.23
CA HIS A 6 -0.15 5.98 6.86
C HIS A 6 -1.09 7.14 6.54
N ASN A 7 -1.37 7.98 7.55
CA ASN A 7 -2.13 9.22 7.45
C ASN A 7 -3.57 9.07 6.87
N PRO A 8 -4.54 8.55 7.66
CA PRO A 8 -4.42 8.17 9.08
C PRO A 8 -3.76 6.81 9.28
N ARG A 9 -3.11 6.61 10.44
CA ARG A 9 -2.47 5.32 10.74
C ARG A 9 -3.53 4.25 11.01
N ARG A 10 -3.48 3.16 10.23
CA ARG A 10 -4.34 1.98 10.42
C ARG A 10 -3.59 0.72 10.03
N ASP A 11 -3.68 -0.31 10.86
CA ASP A 11 -3.13 -1.63 10.58
C ASP A 11 -4.30 -2.58 10.25
N LEU A 12 -4.12 -3.42 9.23
CA LEU A 12 -5.12 -4.35 8.71
C LEU A 12 -4.47 -5.70 8.41
N GLU A 13 -5.27 -6.76 8.49
CA GLU A 13 -4.93 -8.05 7.92
C GLU A 13 -5.79 -8.29 6.68
N ILE A 14 -5.14 -8.67 5.59
CA ILE A 14 -5.78 -8.95 4.31
C ILE A 14 -5.30 -10.31 3.82
N GLU A 15 -6.23 -11.13 3.36
CA GLU A 15 -5.95 -12.41 2.72
C GLU A 15 -5.36 -12.18 1.32
N GLY A 16 -4.26 -12.84 1.03
CA GLY A 16 -3.65 -12.99 -0.28
C GLY A 16 -3.95 -14.36 -0.90
N PRO A 17 -3.30 -14.69 -2.03
CA PRO A 17 -2.49 -13.80 -2.85
C PRO A 17 -3.34 -12.74 -3.56
N ILE A 18 -2.84 -11.50 -3.62
CA ILE A 18 -3.55 -10.37 -4.26
C ILE A 18 -2.55 -9.44 -4.96
N THR A 19 -2.94 -8.82 -6.07
CA THR A 19 -2.11 -7.79 -6.71
C THR A 19 -2.20 -6.47 -5.96
N ILE A 20 -1.14 -5.66 -6.02
CA ILE A 20 -1.13 -4.31 -5.45
C ILE A 20 -2.30 -3.48 -5.98
N ILE A 21 -2.59 -3.56 -7.29
CA ILE A 21 -3.73 -2.86 -7.90
C ILE A 21 -5.05 -3.23 -7.23
N ASN A 22 -5.31 -4.53 -7.02
CA ASN A 22 -6.54 -5.00 -6.39
C ASN A 22 -6.59 -4.66 -4.90
N LEU A 23 -5.45 -4.69 -4.20
CA LEU A 23 -5.33 -4.24 -2.82
C LEU A 23 -5.72 -2.75 -2.69
N LEU A 24 -5.14 -1.89 -3.53
CA LEU A 24 -5.43 -0.45 -3.51
C LEU A 24 -6.89 -0.18 -3.86
N ALA A 25 -7.45 -0.88 -4.85
CA ALA A 25 -8.87 -0.78 -5.18
C ALA A 25 -9.79 -1.20 -4.02
N LYS A 26 -9.47 -2.29 -3.31
CA LYS A 26 -10.22 -2.71 -2.11
C LYS A 26 -10.18 -1.67 -0.98
N LEU A 27 -9.10 -0.90 -0.90
CA LEU A 27 -8.92 0.15 0.10
C LEU A 27 -9.40 1.52 -0.38
N ASP A 28 -9.95 1.62 -1.59
CA ASP A 28 -10.36 2.87 -2.25
C ASP A 28 -9.23 3.90 -2.34
N LEU A 29 -8.01 3.43 -2.68
CA LEU A 29 -6.80 4.24 -2.78
C LEU A 29 -6.37 4.42 -4.24
N ASN A 30 -6.04 5.65 -4.60
CA ASN A 30 -5.46 5.96 -5.90
C ASN A 30 -3.97 5.61 -5.92
N ARG A 31 -3.54 4.81 -6.90
CA ARG A 31 -2.15 4.38 -7.09
C ARG A 31 -1.17 5.54 -7.27
N GLU A 32 -1.59 6.62 -7.92
CA GLU A 32 -0.76 7.81 -8.13
C GLU A 32 -0.64 8.65 -6.85
N ALA A 33 -1.53 8.45 -5.87
CA ALA A 33 -1.53 9.17 -4.61
C ALA A 33 -0.76 8.45 -3.50
N VAL A 34 -0.22 7.25 -3.76
CA VAL A 34 0.44 6.43 -2.74
C VAL A 34 1.70 5.73 -3.24
N LEU A 35 2.64 5.54 -2.31
CA LEU A 35 3.78 4.65 -2.44
C LEU A 35 3.48 3.35 -1.69
N VAL A 36 3.83 2.23 -2.30
CA VAL A 36 3.69 0.90 -1.72
C VAL A 36 5.08 0.35 -1.42
N VAL A 37 5.28 -0.03 -0.16
CA VAL A 37 6.53 -0.60 0.35
C VAL A 37 6.24 -2.02 0.82
N ARG A 38 6.98 -3.00 0.32
CA ARG A 38 6.94 -4.40 0.75
C ARG A 38 8.22 -4.71 1.51
N ASP A 39 8.09 -5.17 2.76
CA ASP A 39 9.21 -5.59 3.61
C ASP A 39 10.35 -4.55 3.71
N GLY A 40 9.98 -3.27 3.68
CA GLY A 40 10.91 -2.15 3.74
C GLY A 40 11.43 -1.63 2.39
N GLU A 41 11.08 -2.28 1.28
CA GLU A 41 11.50 -1.89 -0.07
C GLU A 41 10.35 -1.33 -0.91
N LEU A 42 10.61 -0.25 -1.65
CA LEU A 42 9.62 0.31 -2.58
C LEU A 42 9.41 -0.67 -3.74
N VAL A 43 8.16 -1.03 -4.01
CA VAL A 43 7.82 -1.97 -5.07
C VAL A 43 7.04 -1.31 -6.21
N PRO A 44 7.17 -1.81 -7.45
CA PRO A 44 6.28 -1.48 -8.56
C PRO A 44 4.81 -1.68 -8.21
N GLY A 45 3.94 -0.92 -8.85
CA GLY A 45 2.51 -0.86 -8.52
C GLY A 45 1.65 -2.05 -8.91
N ASP A 46 2.22 -3.00 -9.64
CA ASP A 46 1.54 -4.09 -10.34
C ASP A 46 2.00 -5.47 -9.89
N GLU A 47 2.91 -5.53 -8.90
CA GLU A 47 3.35 -6.80 -8.33
C GLU A 47 2.25 -7.54 -7.57
N SER A 48 2.42 -8.86 -7.48
CA SER A 48 1.61 -9.73 -6.64
C SER A 48 2.19 -9.82 -5.24
N LEU A 49 1.29 -9.87 -4.25
CA LEU A 49 1.61 -9.92 -2.84
C LEU A 49 1.18 -11.26 -2.25
N SER A 50 2.04 -11.82 -1.40
CA SER A 50 1.80 -13.08 -0.70
C SER A 50 1.16 -12.87 0.67
N ASP A 51 0.65 -13.94 1.26
CA ASP A 51 0.11 -13.90 2.62
C ASP A 51 1.14 -13.53 3.69
N ALA A 52 2.42 -13.80 3.44
CA ALA A 52 3.51 -13.54 4.37
C ALA A 52 4.03 -12.09 4.29
N ASP A 53 3.63 -11.32 3.28
CA ASP A 53 4.19 -10.00 3.04
C ASP A 53 3.75 -8.97 4.10
N SER A 54 4.64 -8.04 4.43
CA SER A 54 4.34 -6.84 5.19
C SER A 54 4.33 -5.62 4.27
N ILE A 55 3.17 -4.98 4.15
CA ILE A 55 2.93 -3.87 3.23
C ILE A 55 2.72 -2.58 4.00
N GLU A 56 3.43 -1.53 3.60
CA GLU A 56 3.17 -0.16 4.02
C GLU A 56 2.67 0.67 2.84
N ILE A 57 1.57 1.39 3.05
CA ILE A 57 0.99 2.31 2.08
C ILE A 57 1.14 3.72 2.61
N ARG A 58 1.95 4.51 1.91
CA ARG A 58 2.31 5.88 2.31
C ARG A 58 1.74 6.87 1.29
N PRO A 59 0.98 7.89 1.69
CA PRO A 59 0.53 8.91 0.74
C PRO A 59 1.73 9.67 0.19
N VAL A 60 1.70 9.99 -1.10
CA VAL A 60 2.58 11.01 -1.67
C VAL A 60 2.04 12.36 -1.21
N ILE A 61 2.73 13.00 -0.29
CA ILE A 61 2.45 14.40 0.01
C ILE A 61 3.24 15.19 -1.02
N SER A 62 2.54 15.72 -2.02
CA SER A 62 3.11 16.79 -2.83
C SER A 62 3.36 17.96 -1.88
N GLY A 63 4.62 18.16 -1.47
CA GLY A 63 5.03 19.37 -0.77
C GLY A 63 4.78 20.55 -1.69
N GLY A 64 3.59 21.14 -1.62
CA GLY A 64 3.13 22.17 -2.53
C GLY A 64 2.10 23.06 -1.86
N ALA A 65 2.61 24.22 -1.41
CA ALA A 65 1.92 25.41 -0.91
C ALA A 65 1.37 25.38 0.53
N SER A 66 2.15 25.92 1.47
CA SER A 66 1.96 27.30 2.00
C SER A 66 3.17 27.70 2.85
#